data_AF-A0A933XJV9-F1
#
_entry.id   AF-A0A933XJV9-F1
#
_cell.length_a   1.000
_cell.length_b   1.000
_cell.length_c   1.000
_cell.angle_alpha   90.00
_cell.angle_beta   90.00
_cell.angle_gamma   90.00
#
_symmetry.space_group_name_H-M   'P 1'
#
loop_
_entity.id
_entity.type
_entity.pdbx_description
1 polymer ?
#
loop_
_entity_poly.entity_id
_entity_poly.type
_entity_poly.pdbx_seq_one_letter_code
_entity_poly.pdbx_strand_id
1 'polypeptide(L)' 'MKKLLKKLEDIYAAAAYAEAGEQDAAVEIMREEARKTDRIQPAKRIRKELRAPGRKR' A
#
# COMPACT_ATOMS: atom_id res chain seq x y z
N MET A 1 16.13 5.50 3.63
CA MET A 1 16.25 6.47 4.73
C MET A 1 15.01 7.37 4.86
N LYS A 2 14.61 8.15 3.84
CA LYS A 2 13.44 9.05 3.92
C LYS A 2 12.12 8.39 4.38
N LYS A 3 11.83 7.16 3.92
CA LYS A 3 10.61 6.42 4.34
C LYS A 3 10.64 5.97 5.81
N LEU A 4 11.81 5.61 6.33
CA LEU A 4 11.95 5.17 7.72
C LEU A 4 11.78 6.34 8.69
N LEU A 5 12.35 7.49 8.35
CA LEU A 5 12.18 8.74 9.10
C LEU A 5 10.70 9.15 9.15
N LYS A 6 10.04 9.18 7.98
CA LYS A 6 8.61 9.48 7.90
C LYS A 6 7.75 8.52 8.72
N LYS A 7 8.06 7.22 8.68
CA LYS A 7 7.33 6.23 9.48
C LYS A 7 7.48 6.46 10.99
N LEU A 8 8.65 6.90 11.45
CA LEU A 8 8.84 7.26 12.86
C LEU A 8 8.02 8.50 13.21
N GLU A 9 8.04 9.54 12.37
CA GLU A 9 7.21 10.74 12.54
C GLU A 9 5.72 10.40 12.64
N ASP A 10 5.21 9.54 11.75
CA ASP A 10 3.81 9.11 11.74
C ASP A 10 3.45 8.31 13.02
N ILE A 11 4.37 7.49 13.54
CA ILE A 11 4.17 6.76 14.81
C ILE A 11 4.09 7.72 16.00
N TYR A 12 5.00 8.70 16.10
CA TYR A 12 4.98 9.67 17.20
C TYR A 12 3.74 10.56 17.12
N ALA A 13 3.33 10.97 15.92
CA ALA A 13 2.09 11.71 15.73
C ALA A 13 0.87 10.88 16.18
N ALA A 14 0.75 9.64 15.71
CA ALA A 14 -0.35 8.75 16.10
C ALA A 14 -0.40 8.50 17.61
N ALA A 15 0.76 8.33 18.27
CA ALA A 15 0.83 8.19 19.72
C ALA A 15 0.30 9.44 20.45
N ALA A 16 0.68 10.63 20.01
CA ALA A 16 0.20 11.89 20.61
C ALA A 16 -1.33 12.06 20.50
N TYR A 17 -1.91 11.74 19.34
CA TYR A 17 -3.36 11.78 19.17
C TYR A 17 -4.08 10.73 20.03
N ALA A 18 -3.51 9.53 20.16
CA ALA A 18 -4.07 8.50 21.03
C ALA A 18 -4.04 8.92 22.51
N GLU A 19 -2.95 9.55 22.96
CA GLU A 19 -2.82 10.10 24.32
C GLU A 19 -3.81 11.26 24.59
N ALA A 20 -4.10 12.06 23.57
CA ALA A 20 -5.12 13.11 23.64
C ALA A 20 -6.56 12.56 23.64
N GLY A 21 -6.75 11.25 23.46
CA GLY A 21 -8.06 10.60 23.37
C GLY A 21 -8.67 10.59 21.96
N GLU A 22 -7.96 11.11 20.96
CA GLU A 22 -8.37 11.14 19.55
C GLU A 22 -7.96 9.85 18.82
N GLN A 23 -8.60 8.74 19.19
CA GLN A 23 -8.26 7.41 18.66
C GLN A 23 -8.50 7.30 17.14
N ASP A 24 -9.55 7.94 16.62
CA ASP A 24 -9.87 7.91 15.18
C ASP A 24 -8.76 8.56 14.34
N ALA A 25 -8.24 9.70 14.80
CA ALA A 25 -7.14 10.41 14.14
C ALA A 25 -5.83 9.59 14.17
N ALA A 26 -5.51 8.97 15.31
CA ALA A 26 -4.34 8.09 15.43
C ALA A 26 -4.40 6.90 14.46
N VAL A 27 -5.58 6.28 14.31
CA VAL A 27 -5.80 5.17 13.38
C VAL A 27 -5.73 5.63 11.93
N GLU A 28 -6.23 6.83 11.62
CA GLU A 28 -6.16 7.39 10.28
C GLU A 28 -4.71 7.64 9.83
N ILE A 29 -3.89 8.25 10.70
CA ILE A 29 -2.46 8.49 10.45
C ILE A 29 -1.73 7.17 10.13
N MET A 30 -1.99 6.12 10.90
CA MET A 30 -1.36 4.81 10.69
C MET A 30 -1.86 4.09 9.42
N ARG A 31 -3.08 4.40 8.95
CA ARG A 31 -3.66 3.81 7.73
C ARG A 31 -3.23 4.51 6.45
N GLU A 32 -2.72 5.74 6.52
CA GLU A 32 -2.37 6.54 5.34
C GLU A 32 -1.22 5.91 4.52
N GLU A 33 -0.30 5.19 5.17
CA GLU A 33 0.73 4.40 4.47
C GLU A 33 0.16 3.18 3.74
N ALA A 34 -0.85 2.52 4.31
CA ALA A 34 -1.43 1.28 3.76
C ALA A 34 -2.29 1.51 2.50
N ARG A 35 -2.89 2.70 2.34
CA ARG A 35 -3.79 2.99 1.21
C ARG A 35 -3.07 3.24 -0.13
N LYS A 36 -1.74 3.40 -0.13
CA LYS A 36 -0.99 3.70 -1.38
C LYS A 36 -0.81 2.51 -2.31
N THR A 37 -1.14 1.28 -1.90
CA THR A 37 -0.86 0.08 -2.70
C THR A 37 -2.05 -0.55 -3.42
N ASP A 38 -3.30 -0.11 -3.22
CA ASP A 38 -4.45 -0.99 -3.54
C ASP A 38 -5.50 -0.52 -4.55
N ARG A 39 -5.23 0.51 -5.36
CA ARG A 39 -6.08 0.76 -6.53
C ARG A 39 -5.19 1.08 -7.72
N ILE A 40 -5.31 0.27 -8.77
CA ILE A 40 -4.63 0.40 -10.07
C ILE A 40 -3.25 -0.30 -10.15
N GLN A 41 -3.20 -1.59 -9.84
CA GLN A 41 -2.45 -2.49 -10.72
C GLN A 41 -3.39 -3.59 -11.16
N PRO A 42 -4.06 -3.49 -12.33
CA PRO A 42 -4.62 -4.69 -12.93
C PRO A 42 -3.43 -5.65 -13.07
N ALA A 43 -3.47 -6.77 -12.32
CA ALA A 43 -2.46 -7.80 -12.42
C ALA A 43 -2.25 -8.05 -13.91
N LYS A 44 -1.08 -7.68 -14.44
CA LYS A 44 -0.75 -7.81 -15.85
C LYS A 44 -0.61 -9.31 -16.09
N ARG A 45 -1.74 -10.00 -16.22
CA ARG A 45 -1.79 -11.41 -16.62
C ARG A 45 -1.29 -11.41 -18.05
N ILE A 46 0.02 -11.53 -18.20
CA ILE A 46 0.65 -11.90 -19.45
C ILE A 46 0.07 -13.28 -19.73
N ARG A 47 -1.02 -13.33 -20.51
CA ARG A 47 -1.48 -14.59 -21.10
C ARG A 47 -0.33 -15.00 -22.00
N LYS A 48 0.57 -15.87 -21.49
CA LYS A 48 1.43 -16.67 -22.36
C LYS A 48 0.48 -17.25 -23.38
N GLU A 49 0.69 -16.85 -24.63
CA GLU A 49 -0.12 -17.19 -25.78
C GLU A 49 -0.65 -18.62 -25.63
N LEU A 50 -1.98 -18.80 -25.67
CA LEU A 50 -2.56 -20.12 -25.98
C LEU A 50 -2.31 -20.40 -27.46
N ARG A 51 -1.04 -20.41 -27.88
CA ARG A 51 -0.67 -20.86 -29.21
C ARG A 51 -0.24 -22.30 -29.04
N ALA A 52 -1.13 -23.21 -29.42
CA ALA A 52 -0.79 -24.62 -29.52
C ALA A 52 0.46 -24.74 -30.43
N PRO A 53 1.54 -25.42 -29.97
CA PRO A 53 2.71 -25.61 -30.79
C PRO A 53 2.33 -26.54 -31.94
N GLY A 54 2.25 -26.02 -33.18
CA GLY A 54 2.10 -26.90 -34.34
C GLY A 54 1.37 -26.37 -35.57
N ARG A 55 0.69 -25.21 -35.56
CA ARG A 55 0.03 -24.72 -36.78
C ARG A 55 1.02 -24.00 -37.70
N LYS A 56 1.66 -24.76 -38.59
CA LYS A 56 2.37 -24.23 -39.77
C LYS A 56 1.33 -23.66 -40.75
N ARG A 57 1.67 -22.52 -41.38
CA ARG A 57 0.92 -21.94 -42.49
C ARG A 57 0.96 -22.87 -43.69
#